data_AF-A0A8J4Q9U7-F1
#
_entry.id   AF-A0A8J4Q9U7-F1
#
_cell.length_a   1.000
_cell.length_b   1.000
_cell.length_c   1.000
_cell.angle_alpha   90.00
_cell.angle_beta   90.00
_cell.angle_gamma   90.00
#
_symmetry.space_group_name_H-M   'P 1'
#
loop_
_entity.id
_entity.type
_entity.pdbx_description
1 polymer ?
#
loop_
_entity_poly.entity_id
_entity_poly.type
_entity_poly.pdbx_seq_one_letter_code
_entity_poly.pdbx_strand_id
1 'polypeptide(L)'
;MGQEIIRRESPKEPGGRSRLWIYKDVIHVLKNNTGTEVVEGIMLNLPIQKVEHLSAEAFSKMKNLRLLKIGNEKPPEDFINGTMQLPKDFNKGKWHQTTMERKYDF
;
A
#
# COMPACT_ATOMS: atom_id res chain seq x y z
N MET A 1 -17.09 -4.68 -1.96
CA MET A 1 -16.88 -6.01 -1.35
C MET A 1 -15.44 -6.23 -0.90
N GLY A 2 -14.42 -5.94 -1.72
CA GLY A 2 -13.03 -6.18 -1.30
C GLY A 2 -12.50 -5.31 -0.16
N GLN A 3 -12.92 -4.04 -0.06
CA GLN A 3 -12.53 -3.18 1.07
C GLN A 3 -12.94 -3.76 2.42
N GLU A 4 -14.11 -4.41 2.50
CA GLU A 4 -14.56 -5.04 3.73
C GLU A 4 -13.74 -6.28 4.07
N ILE A 5 -13.29 -7.03 3.07
CA ILE A 5 -12.46 -8.21 3.29
C ILE A 5 -11.15 -7.80 3.96
N ILE A 6 -10.46 -6.79 3.42
CA ILE A 6 -9.21 -6.28 4.00
C ILE A 6 -9.45 -5.63 5.37
N ARG A 7 -10.57 -4.93 5.56
CA ARG A 7 -10.92 -4.39 6.89
C ARG A 7 -11.18 -5.50 7.91
N ARG A 8 -11.72 -6.66 7.50
CA ARG A 8 -11.97 -7.81 8.38
C ARG A 8 -10.68 -8.52 8.81
N GLU A 9 -9.60 -8.43 8.03
CA GLU A 9 -8.29 -8.98 8.42
C GLU A 9 -7.83 -8.39 9.76
N SER A 10 -8.00 -7.07 9.93
CA SER A 10 -7.81 -6.41 11.21
C SER A 10 -8.72 -5.17 11.33
N PRO A 11 -9.87 -5.31 12.02
CA PRO A 11 -10.85 -4.23 12.12
C PRO A 11 -10.32 -3.01 12.88
N LYS A 12 -9.51 -3.26 13.91
CA LYS A 12 -9.05 -2.22 14.86
C LYS A 12 -7.65 -1.68 14.54
N GLU A 13 -6.72 -2.55 14.14
CA GLU A 13 -5.32 -2.18 13.93
C GLU A 13 -4.95 -2.31 12.45
N PRO A 14 -4.83 -1.21 11.68
CA PRO A 14 -4.52 -1.29 10.26
C PRO A 14 -3.20 -1.99 9.96
N GLY A 15 -2.22 -1.95 10.87
CA GLY A 15 -0.93 -2.63 10.70
C GLY A 15 -1.01 -4.15 10.56
N GLY A 16 -2.16 -4.76 10.88
CA GLY A 16 -2.46 -6.18 10.68
C GLY A 16 -3.18 -6.52 9.37
N ARG A 17 -3.30 -5.56 8.43
CA ARG A 17 -3.94 -5.79 7.13
C ARG A 17 -2.89 -6.04 6.05
N SER A 18 -3.20 -6.94 5.11
CA SER A 18 -2.35 -7.27 3.97
C SER A 18 -2.11 -6.07 3.05
N ARG A 19 -3.10 -5.18 2.97
CA ARG A 19 -3.10 -4.02 2.07
C ARG A 19 -3.54 -2.74 2.78
N LEU A 20 -2.82 -1.66 2.50
CA LEU A 20 -3.09 -0.33 3.05
C LEU A 20 -3.13 0.71 1.93
N TRP A 21 -4.24 1.42 1.82
CA TRP A 21 -4.40 2.55 0.87
C TRP A 21 -5.17 3.75 1.43
N ILE A 22 -5.83 3.57 2.58
CA ILE A 22 -6.53 4.67 3.23
C ILE A 22 -5.47 5.56 3.86
N TYR A 23 -5.36 6.80 3.37
CA TYR A 23 -4.34 7.75 3.79
C TYR A 23 -4.18 7.82 5.32
N LYS A 24 -5.28 7.93 6.08
CA LYS A 24 -5.22 7.98 7.56
C LYS A 24 -4.63 6.72 8.18
N ASP A 25 -4.98 5.55 7.65
CA ASP A 25 -4.52 4.25 8.15
C ASP A 25 -3.04 4.05 7.83
N VAL A 26 -2.61 4.39 6.60
CA VAL A 26 -1.19 4.31 6.20
C VAL A 26 -0.34 5.24 7.07
N ILE A 27 -0.76 6.49 7.26
CA ILE A 27 -0.02 7.44 8.10
C ILE A 27 0.03 6.98 9.56
N HIS A 28 -1.05 6.44 10.09
CA HIS A 28 -1.08 5.85 11.43
C HIS A 28 -0.03 4.73 11.56
N VAL A 29 -0.05 3.78 10.62
CA VAL A 29 0.85 2.62 10.62
C VAL A 29 2.31 3.04 10.51
N LEU A 30 2.62 3.99 9.62
CA LEU A 30 3.99 4.43 9.37
C LEU A 30 4.53 5.36 10.46
N LYS A 31 3.70 6.21 11.08
CA LYS A 31 4.16 7.09 12.18
C LYS A 31 4.34 6.34 13.49
N ASN A 32 3.49 5.35 13.75
CA ASN A 32 3.51 4.59 15.00
C ASN A 32 4.30 3.28 14.90
N ASN A 33 4.89 2.97 13.73
CA ASN A 33 5.63 1.73 13.47
C ASN A 33 4.83 0.46 13.86
N THR A 34 3.50 0.47 13.62
CA THR A 34 2.58 -0.64 13.93
C THR A 34 2.46 -1.65 12.80
N GLY A 35 3.11 -1.40 11.66
CA GLY A 35 3.11 -2.33 10.53
C GLY A 35 3.76 -3.64 10.91
N THR A 36 3.13 -4.74 10.48
CA THR A 36 3.56 -6.11 10.77
C THR A 36 4.03 -6.80 9.50
N GLU A 37 4.52 -8.03 9.62
CA GLU A 37 4.85 -8.88 8.49
C GLU A 37 3.63 -9.24 7.63
N VAL A 38 2.40 -9.03 8.11
CA VAL A 38 1.19 -9.25 7.31
C VAL A 38 1.09 -8.24 6.17
N VAL A 39 1.65 -7.03 6.33
CA VAL A 39 1.56 -5.97 5.32
C VAL A 39 2.38 -6.36 4.08
N GLU A 40 1.68 -6.60 2.97
CA GLU A 40 2.28 -6.94 1.69
C GLU A 40 2.25 -5.79 0.68
N GLY A 41 1.30 -4.86 0.80
CA GLY A 41 1.12 -3.75 -0.13
C GLY A 41 0.71 -2.43 0.52
N ILE A 42 1.40 -1.35 0.18
CA ILE A 42 1.09 0.02 0.61
C ILE A 42 0.96 0.93 -0.61
N MET A 43 -0.16 1.64 -0.69
CA MET A 43 -0.34 2.76 -1.60
C MET A 43 -0.65 4.03 -0.82
N LEU A 44 0.35 4.89 -0.68
CA LEU A 44 0.21 6.18 0.00
C LEU A 44 -0.08 7.27 -1.02
N ASN A 45 -1.32 7.76 -1.00
CA ASN A 45 -1.70 8.95 -1.74
C ASN A 45 -1.46 10.21 -0.88
N LEU A 46 -0.41 10.97 -1.20
CA LEU A 46 -0.07 12.21 -0.49
C LEU A 46 -0.90 13.37 -1.07
N PRO A 47 -1.52 14.21 -0.23
CA PRO A 47 -2.04 15.47 -0.70
C PRO A 47 -0.89 16.41 -1.08
N ILE A 48 -1.00 17.13 -2.21
CA ILE A 48 0.02 18.02 -2.80
C ILE A 48 0.63 19.01 -1.78
N GLN A 49 -0.13 19.40 -0.76
CA GLN A 49 0.26 20.45 0.19
C GLN A 49 0.76 19.91 1.55
N LYS A 50 0.92 18.59 1.71
CA LYS A 50 1.22 18.01 3.03
C LYS A 50 2.55 17.25 3.03
N VAL A 51 3.49 17.76 3.82
CA VAL A 51 4.75 17.09 4.12
C VAL A 51 4.51 16.15 5.30
N GLU A 52 4.81 14.87 5.10
CA GLU A 52 4.73 13.86 6.16
C GLU A 52 6.15 13.36 6.47
N HIS A 53 6.56 13.46 7.72
CA HIS A 53 7.82 12.87 8.19
C HIS A 53 7.57 11.40 8.55
N LEU A 54 8.01 10.51 7.66
CA LEU A 54 7.88 9.06 7.80
C LEU A 54 9.27 8.47 8.05
N SER A 55 9.37 7.57 9.03
CA SER A 55 10.63 6.87 9.30
C SER A 55 10.79 5.68 8.37
N ALA A 56 11.98 5.51 7.80
CA ALA A 56 12.32 4.28 7.06
C ALA A 56 12.26 3.04 7.97
N GLU A 57 12.45 3.21 9.28
CA GLU A 57 12.34 2.13 10.28
C GLU A 57 10.93 1.55 10.35
N ALA A 58 9.90 2.30 9.95
CA ALA A 58 8.53 1.82 9.92
C ALA A 58 8.38 0.57 9.04
N PHE A 59 9.16 0.50 7.95
CA PHE A 59 9.12 -0.62 7.01
C PHE A 59 9.94 -1.82 7.47
N SER A 60 10.80 -1.68 8.48
CA SER A 60 11.70 -2.76 8.92
C SER A 60 10.97 -4.02 9.41
N LYS A 61 9.77 -3.85 9.99
CA LYS A 61 8.93 -4.95 10.47
C LYS A 61 8.06 -5.58 9.38
N MET A 62 7.91 -4.93 8.24
CA MET A 62 7.04 -5.35 7.12
C MET A 62 7.80 -6.23 6.14
N LYS A 63 8.28 -7.39 6.62
CA LYS A 63 9.19 -8.26 5.85
C LYS A 63 8.60 -8.80 4.55
N ASN A 64 7.26 -8.89 4.47
CA ASN A 64 6.54 -9.34 3.27
C ASN A 64 6.08 -8.19 2.37
N LEU A 65 6.49 -6.95 2.63
CA LEU A 65 6.14 -5.80 1.80
C LEU A 65 6.76 -5.96 0.40
N ARG A 66 5.91 -6.08 -0.61
CA ARG A 66 6.27 -6.31 -2.02
C ARG A 66 5.79 -5.23 -2.95
N LEU A 67 4.88 -4.37 -2.50
CA LEU A 67 4.38 -3.24 -3.26
C LEU A 67 4.38 -2.00 -2.40
N LEU A 68 5.12 -0.97 -2.82
CA LEU A 68 5.10 0.35 -2.20
C LEU A 68 4.94 1.39 -3.31
N LYS A 69 3.82 2.12 -3.30
CA LYS A 69 3.58 3.27 -4.17
C LYS A 69 3.36 4.51 -3.31
N ILE A 70 4.13 5.56 -3.56
CA ILE A 70 3.99 6.87 -2.91
C ILE A 70 3.81 7.90 -4.02
N GLY A 71 2.73 8.67 -3.99
CA GLY A 71 2.44 9.67 -5.02
C GLY A 71 1.09 10.32 -4.80
N ASN A 72 0.59 11.05 -5.80
CA ASN A 72 -0.67 11.80 -5.71
C ASN A 72 -1.82 11.15 -6.48
N GLU A 73 -1.70 9.85 -6.76
CA GLU A 73 -2.63 9.08 -7.58
C GLU A 73 -3.54 8.20 -6.73
N LYS A 74 -4.78 8.01 -7.19
CA LYS A 74 -5.70 7.08 -6.55
C LYS A 74 -5.18 5.63 -6.70
N PRO A 75 -5.32 4.79 -5.67
CA PRO A 75 -5.04 3.37 -5.79
C PRO A 75 -5.89 2.73 -6.90
N PRO A 76 -5.35 1.78 -7.67
CA PRO A 76 -6.13 0.97 -8.62
C PRO A 76 -7.30 0.25 -7.93
N GLU A 77 -8.40 0.07 -8.65
CA GLU A 77 -9.63 -0.53 -8.11
C GLU A 77 -9.44 -2.00 -7.69
N ASP A 78 -8.63 -2.75 -8.43
CA ASP A 78 -8.26 -4.13 -8.10
C ASP A 78 -7.39 -4.23 -6.83
N PHE A 79 -6.59 -3.22 -6.53
CA PHE A 79 -5.88 -3.12 -5.24
C PHE A 79 -6.87 -2.94 -4.08
N ILE A 80 -7.83 -2.04 -4.26
CA ILE A 80 -8.88 -1.72 -3.28
C ILE A 80 -9.82 -2.91 -3.06
N ASN A 81 -10.15 -3.62 -4.14
CA ASN A 81 -11.03 -4.80 -4.11
C ASN A 81 -10.31 -6.08 -3.71
N GLY A 82 -9.00 -6.00 -3.51
CA GLY A 82 -8.21 -7.12 -3.06
C GLY A 82 -7.95 -8.21 -4.11
N THR A 83 -8.27 -7.94 -5.38
CA THR A 83 -8.10 -8.87 -6.51
C THR A 83 -6.75 -8.71 -7.20
N MET A 84 -6.02 -7.62 -6.92
CA MET A 84 -4.67 -7.41 -7.44
C MET A 84 -3.74 -8.52 -6.93
N GLN A 85 -3.15 -9.27 -7.88
CA GLN A 85 -2.06 -10.18 -7.56
C GLN A 85 -0.78 -9.39 -7.36
N LEU A 86 -0.20 -9.46 -6.16
CA LEU A 86 1.06 -8.78 -5.88
C LEU A 86 2.21 -9.50 -6.58
N PRO A 87 3.23 -8.75 -7.07
CA PRO A 87 4.37 -9.33 -7.74
C PRO A 87 5.04 -10.39 -6.85
N LYS A 88 5.28 -11.58 -7.41
CA LYS A 88 5.84 -12.67 -6.61
C LYS A 88 7.25 -12.37 -6.12
N ASP A 89 8.02 -11.69 -6.98
CA ASP A 89 9.40 -11.31 -6.72
C ASP A 89 9.56 -9.80 -6.97
N PHE A 90 9.47 -8.98 -5.92
CA PHE A 90 9.84 -7.57 -6.02
C PHE A 90 11.37 -7.47 -6.02
N ASN A 91 11.96 -7.56 -7.20
CA ASN A 91 13.41 -7.43 -7.36
C ASN A 91 13.81 -5.98 -7.04
N LYS A 92 14.43 -5.77 -5.87
CA LYS A 92 14.74 -4.47 -5.22
C LYS A 92 15.53 -3.47 -6.10
N GLY A 93 15.98 -3.86 -7.29
CA GLY A 93 16.77 -3.05 -8.22
C GLY A 93 16.03 -2.48 -9.43
N LYS A 94 14.71 -2.69 -9.59
CA LYS A 94 13.96 -2.13 -10.74
C LYS A 94 12.75 -1.31 -10.29
N TRP A 95 12.98 0.00 -10.14
CA TRP A 95 11.90 0.99 -10.18
C TRP A 95 11.40 1.09 -11.63
N HIS A 96 10.45 0.24 -11.99
CA HIS A 96 9.64 0.51 -13.18
C HIS A 96 8.46 1.37 -12.74
N GLN A 97 8.47 2.64 -13.14
CA GLN A 97 7.24 3.43 -13.23
C GLN A 97 6.40 2.81 -14.34
N THR A 98 5.72 1.70 -14.04
CA THR A 98 4.74 1.13 -14.95
C THR A 98 3.49 2.00 -14.84
N THR A 99 3.48 3.10 -15.58
CA THR A 99 2.24 3.62 -16.15
C THR A 99 1.61 2.42 -16.87
N MET A 100 0.45 1.98 -16.41
CA MET A 100 -0.33 0.97 -17.12
C MET A 100 -0.86 1.59 -18.42
N GLU A 101 0.01 1.82 -19.40
CA GLU A 101 -0.40 1.91 -20.79
C GLU A 101 -0.76 0.50 -21.25
N ARG A 102 -2.06 0.22 -21.19
CA ARG A 102 -2.86 -0.39 -22.27
C ARG A 102 -4.16 -0.87 -21.67
N LYS A 103 -5.25 -0.16 -21.99
CA LYS A 103 -6.48 -0.72 -22.54
C LYS A 103 -7.50 0.40 -22.75
N TYR A 104 -7.35 1.12 -23.86
CA TYR A 104 -8.47 1.64 -24.65
C TYR A 104 -7.96 1.80 -26.09
N ASP A 105 -7.98 0.70 -26.84
CA ASP A 105 -8.17 0.78 -28.29
C ASP A 105 -9.69 0.77 -28.51
N PHE A 106 -10.23 1.93 -28.90
CA PHE A 106 -11.46 2.09 -29.70
C PHE A 106 -11.36 3.40 -30.46
#